data_AF-A0A527YJ10-F1
#
_entry.id   AF-A0A527YJ10-F1
#
_cell.length_a   1.000
_cell.length_b   1.000
_cell.length_c   1.000
_cell.angle_alpha   90.00
_cell.angle_beta   90.00
_cell.angle_gamma   90.00
#
_symmetry.space_group_name_H-M   'P 1'
#
loop_
_entity.id
_entity.type
_entity.pdbx_description
1 polymer ?
#
loop_
_entity_poly.entity_id
_entity_poly.type
_entity_poly.pdbx_seq_one_letter_code
_entity_poly.pdbx_strand_id
1 'polypeptide(L)' 'MKYALSALAGATALAISLIAGPAMAQDGGIVVYNAQHESLTNAWVEGFTKETGIKVTVRHGGDSDFSNQ' A
#
# COMPACT_ATOMS: atom_id res chain seq x y z
N MET A 1 -8.51 -40.02 -10.40
CA MET A 1 -8.47 -38.82 -11.26
C MET A 1 -8.91 -37.55 -10.52
N LYS A 2 -10.19 -37.44 -10.12
CA LYS A 2 -10.75 -36.24 -9.45
C LYS A 2 -10.03 -35.82 -8.13
N TYR A 3 -9.68 -36.77 -7.27
CA TYR A 3 -8.97 -36.49 -6.02
C TYR A 3 -7.51 -36.02 -6.21
N ALA A 4 -6.83 -36.55 -7.23
CA ALA A 4 -5.47 -36.13 -7.58
C ALA A 4 -5.44 -34.71 -8.16
N LEU A 5 -6.49 -34.33 -8.90
CA LEU A 5 -6.64 -32.98 -9.45
C LEU A 5 -6.89 -31.95 -8.35
N SER A 6 -7.72 -32.28 -7.34
CA SER A 6 -7.96 -31.41 -6.17
C SER A 6 -6.73 -31.26 -5.28
N ALA A 7 -5.95 -32.33 -5.08
CA ALA A 7 -4.70 -32.27 -4.31
C ALA A 7 -3.64 -31.41 -5.02
N LEU A 8 -3.54 -31.50 -6.35
CA LEU A 8 -2.63 -30.69 -7.15
C LEU A 8 -3.02 -29.21 -7.11
N ALA A 9 -4.31 -28.90 -7.25
CA ALA A 9 -4.82 -27.52 -7.17
C ALA A 9 -4.55 -26.87 -5.79
N GLY A 10 -4.74 -27.63 -4.71
CA GLY A 10 -4.41 -27.17 -3.35
C GLY A 10 -2.92 -26.93 -3.16
N ALA A 11 -2.08 -27.84 -3.65
CA ALA A 11 -0.62 -27.69 -3.58
C ALA A 11 -0.10 -26.48 -4.38
N THR A 12 -0.67 -26.21 -5.56
CA THR A 12 -0.31 -25.03 -6.34
C THR A 12 -0.75 -23.72 -5.69
N ALA A 13 -1.93 -23.67 -5.06
CA ALA A 13 -2.39 -22.46 -4.37
C ALA A 13 -1.50 -22.12 -3.17
N LEU A 14 -1.09 -23.15 -2.41
CA LEU A 14 -0.18 -22.99 -1.27
C LEU A 14 1.23 -22.55 -1.74
N ALA A 15 1.72 -23.13 -2.84
CA ALA A 15 2.99 -22.73 -3.44
C ALA A 15 2.99 -21.27 -3.91
N ILE A 16 1.90 -20.79 -4.52
CA ILE A 16 1.77 -19.39 -4.97
C ILE A 16 1.80 -18.43 -3.76
N SER A 17 1.13 -18.77 -2.65
CA SER A 17 1.18 -17.93 -1.44
C SER A 17 2.57 -17.85 -0.80
N LEU A 18 3.43 -18.85 -1.03
CA LEU A 18 4.82 -18.86 -0.54
C LEU A 18 5.77 -18.04 -1.41
N ILE A 19 5.42 -17.77 -2.67
CA ILE A 19 6.25 -17.00 -3.63
C ILE A 19 5.88 -15.51 -3.61
N ALA A 20 4.67 -15.16 -3.18
CA ALA A 20 4.27 -13.79 -2.93
C ALA A 20 5.01 -13.25 -1.68
N GLY A 21 6.23 -12.75 -1.87
CA GLY A 21 6.94 -11.99 -0.85
C GLY A 21 6.15 -10.74 -0.42
N PRO A 22 6.43 -10.17 0.76
CA PRO A 22 5.77 -8.95 1.20
C PRO A 22 5.96 -7.85 0.15
N ALA A 23 4.92 -7.07 -0.11
CA ALA A 23 5.04 -5.88 -0.95
C ALA A 23 6.06 -4.95 -0.28
N MET A 24 7.21 -4.78 -0.91
CA MET A 24 8.25 -3.87 -0.42
C MET A 24 8.08 -2.52 -1.10
N ALA A 25 8.20 -1.45 -0.30
CA ALA A 25 8.28 -0.10 -0.82
C ALA A 25 9.44 0.03 -1.82
N GLN A 26 9.20 0.73 -2.93
CA GLN A 26 10.30 1.24 -3.77
C GLN A 26 11.09 2.28 -2.94
N ASP A 27 12.40 2.41 -3.16
CA ASP A 27 13.24 3.36 -2.40
C ASP A 27 12.74 4.81 -2.48
N GLY A 28 12.01 5.15 -3.54
CA GLY A 28 11.29 6.42 -3.68
C GLY A 28 9.92 6.36 -2.99
N GLY A 29 9.78 7.10 -1.89
CA GLY A 29 8.49 7.31 -1.24
C GLY A 29 7.50 8.12 -2.11
N ILE A 30 6.31 8.34 -1.58
CA ILE A 30 5.26 9.14 -2.24
C ILE A 30 5.21 10.58 -1.69
N VAL A 31 4.74 11.50 -2.52
CA VAL A 31 4.42 12.88 -2.12
C VAL A 31 2.91 13.07 -2.20
N VAL A 32 2.29 13.50 -1.10
CA VAL A 32 0.84 13.73 -0.99
C VAL A 32 0.59 15.23 -0.85
N TYR A 33 -0.18 15.80 -1.77
CA TYR A 33 -0.70 17.16 -1.67
C TYR A 33 -2.03 17.10 -0.94
N ASN A 34 -2.07 17.61 0.28
CA ASN A 34 -3.17 17.45 1.21
C ASN A 34 -3.96 18.74 1.38
N ALA A 35 -5.22 18.72 0.94
CA ALA A 35 -6.18 19.79 1.19
C ALA A 35 -7.17 19.51 2.34
N GLN A 36 -6.97 18.42 3.08
CA GLN A 36 -7.80 18.02 4.23
C GLN A 36 -7.20 18.52 5.56
N HIS A 37 -7.94 18.39 6.67
CA HIS A 37 -7.41 18.62 8.02
C HIS A 37 -6.11 17.84 8.27
N GLU A 38 -5.04 18.56 8.66
CA GLU A 38 -3.70 18.00 8.86
C GLU A 38 -3.68 16.87 9.90
N SER A 39 -4.48 17.00 10.98
CA SER A 39 -4.55 16.00 12.06
C SER A 39 -5.06 14.66 11.55
N LEU A 40 -6.09 14.66 10.71
CA LEU A 40 -6.57 13.45 10.06
C LEU A 40 -5.49 12.90 9.14
N THR A 41 -4.85 13.77 8.36
CA THR A 41 -3.87 13.34 7.37
C THR A 41 -2.63 12.68 7.98
N ASN A 42 -2.11 13.25 9.05
CA ASN A 42 -0.97 12.70 9.74
C ASN A 42 -1.28 11.33 10.36
N ALA A 43 -2.51 11.12 10.88
CA ALA A 43 -2.90 9.86 11.49
C ALA A 43 -2.88 8.68 10.49
N TRP A 44 -3.43 8.85 9.28
CA TRP A 44 -3.41 7.76 8.30
C TRP A 44 -2.04 7.60 7.63
N VAL A 45 -1.27 8.68 7.46
CA VAL A 45 0.11 8.61 6.95
C VAL A 45 1.02 7.83 7.90
N GLU A 46 0.90 8.05 9.22
CA GLU A 46 1.66 7.30 10.22
C GLU A 46 1.30 5.81 10.17
N GLY A 47 -0.01 5.49 10.17
CA GLY A 47 -0.49 4.11 10.08
C GLY A 47 0.00 3.40 8.82
N PHE A 48 -0.13 4.06 7.66
CA PHE A 48 0.31 3.54 6.36
C PHE A 48 1.82 3.31 6.32
N THR A 49 2.61 4.29 6.77
CA THR A 49 4.08 4.19 6.78
C THR A 49 4.54 3.06 7.70
N LYS A 50 3.89 2.89 8.87
CA LYS A 50 4.19 1.84 9.83
C LYS A 50 3.91 0.43 9.27
N GLU A 51 2.81 0.26 8.55
CA GLU A 51 2.39 -1.03 8.01
C GLU A 51 3.19 -1.42 6.76
N THR A 52 3.49 -0.46 5.89
CA THR A 52 4.04 -0.73 4.55
C THR A 52 5.54 -0.45 4.45
N GLY A 53 6.10 0.37 5.35
CA GLY A 53 7.45 0.91 5.23
C GLY A 53 7.61 1.99 4.14
N ILE A 54 6.53 2.36 3.44
CA ILE A 54 6.56 3.37 2.38
C ILE A 54 6.65 4.75 3.02
N LYS A 55 7.70 5.51 2.69
CA LYS A 55 7.85 6.90 3.13
C LYS A 55 6.82 7.79 2.44
N VAL A 56 6.20 8.68 3.22
CA VAL A 56 5.24 9.66 2.71
C VAL A 56 5.71 11.06 3.09
N THR A 57 5.79 11.95 2.09
CA THR A 57 6.00 13.38 2.32
C THR A 57 4.69 14.11 2.08
N VAL A 58 4.20 14.86 3.07
CA VAL A 58 2.93 15.59 2.95
C VAL A 58 3.20 17.07 2.69
N ARG A 59 2.46 17.65 1.74
CA ARG A 59 2.41 19.08 1.45
C ARG A 59 1.01 19.58 1.74
N HIS A 60 0.83 20.30 2.84
CA HIS A 60 -0.45 20.86 3.22
C HIS A 60 -0.71 22.16 2.46
N GLY A 61 -1.97 22.37 2.07
CA GLY A 61 -2.47 23.57 1.38
C GLY A 61 -4.00 23.51 1.34
N GLY A 62 -4.65 24.52 0.75
CA GLY A 62 -6.09 24.48 0.48
C GLY A 62 -6.42 23.89 -0.90
N ASP A 63 -7.69 23.57 -1.14
CA ASP A 63 -8.17 23.13 -2.46
C ASP A 63 -7.80 24.14 -3.57
N SER A 64 -7.87 25.44 -3.27
CA SER A 64 -7.48 26.52 -4.18
C SER A 64 -5.99 26.50 -4.54
N ASP A 65 -5.13 26.16 -3.58
CA ASP A 65 -3.68 26.12 -3.77
C ASP A 65 -3.26 24.99 -4.71
N PHE A 66 -4.09 23.95 -4.81
CA PHE A 66 -3.87 22.76 -5.62
C PHE A 66 -4.76 22.67 -6.85
N SER A 67 -5.49 23.74 -7.19
CA SER A 67 -6.46 23.75 -8.30
C SER A 67 -5.84 23.74 -9.71
N ASN A 68 -4.52 23.88 -9.83
CA ASN A 68 -3.80 23.84 -11.12
C ASN A 68 -2.64 22.82 -11.06
N GLN A 69 -2.97 21.60 -10.65
CA GLN A 69 -2.09 20.43 -10.76
C GLN A 69 -2.43 19.60 -11.99
#